data_AF-A0A7Y5AQ97-F1
#
_entry.id   AF-A0A7Y5AQ97-F1
#
_cell.length_a   1.000
_cell.length_b   1.000
_cell.length_c   1.000
_cell.angle_alpha   90.00
_cell.angle_beta   90.00
_cell.angle_gamma   90.00
#
_symmetry.space_group_name_H-M   'P 1'
#
loop_
_entity.id
_entity.type
_entity.pdbx_description
1 polymer ?
#
loop_
_entity_poly.entity_id
_entity_poly.type
_entity_poly.pdbx_seq_one_letter_code
_entity_poly.pdbx_strand_id
1 'polypeptide(L)'
;MTPDLKEKLLLRLFSSFEYTEQFVNDFVQFIDTGLLALEHYDALPVKPTNASNYAEIKKDADLWHLKVKPNFLGMRQGMIEALAEAKQGDFSYVRADAGNFRGLSRDMDGIREAFMDYIEPEIKQQYFELWKKADYGATNIYLTFSDFWDPGQPLKEKITGPIDEQRLLKYLQPGEQP
;
A
#
# COMPACT_ATOMS: atom_id res chain seq x y z
N MET A 1 -18.18 13.93 17.56
CA MET A 1 -16.75 13.70 17.88
C MET A 1 -15.98 14.97 17.76
N THR A 2 -15.32 15.40 18.83
CA THR A 2 -14.42 16.56 18.76
C THR A 2 -13.18 16.23 17.92
N PRO A 3 -12.52 17.21 17.27
CA PRO A 3 -11.28 16.97 16.53
C PRO A 3 -10.21 16.27 17.37
N ASP A 4 -10.01 16.71 18.61
CA ASP A 4 -9.04 16.13 19.54
C ASP A 4 -9.33 14.66 19.87
N LEU A 5 -10.61 14.32 20.05
CA LEU A 5 -11.00 12.92 20.27
C LEU A 5 -10.79 12.10 19.00
N LYS A 6 -11.18 12.62 17.85
CA LYS A 6 -11.00 11.93 16.55
C LYS A 6 -9.52 11.63 16.28
N GLU A 7 -8.64 12.59 16.53
CA GLU A 7 -7.20 12.43 16.36
C GLU A 7 -6.65 11.34 17.29
N LYS A 8 -7.04 11.34 18.57
CA LYS A 8 -6.67 10.27 19.52
C LYS A 8 -7.14 8.89 19.05
N LEU A 9 -8.39 8.78 18.57
CA LEU A 9 -8.94 7.52 18.09
C LEU A 9 -8.25 7.03 16.81
N LEU A 10 -7.89 7.94 15.91
CA LEU A 10 -7.11 7.60 14.72
C LEU A 10 -5.73 7.06 15.08
N LEU A 11 -5.01 7.70 16.01
CA LEU A 11 -3.70 7.22 16.45
C LEU A 11 -3.78 5.85 17.12
N ARG A 12 -4.86 5.56 17.88
CA ARG A 12 -5.13 4.22 18.44
C ARG A 12 -5.47 3.20 17.38
N LEU A 13 -6.24 3.58 16.36
CA LEU A 13 -6.51 2.73 15.20
C LEU A 13 -5.19 2.39 14.50
N PHE A 14 -4.37 3.39 14.17
CA PHE A 14 -3.13 3.19 13.40
C PHE A 14 -2.06 2.40 14.17
N SER A 15 -2.09 2.41 15.50
CA SER A 15 -1.22 1.57 16.34
C SER A 15 -1.78 0.18 16.63
N SER A 16 -3.00 -0.14 16.16
CA SER A 16 -3.62 -1.44 16.42
C SER A 16 -3.10 -2.55 15.53
N PHE A 17 -3.09 -3.78 16.07
CA PHE A 17 -2.74 -4.96 15.30
C PHE A 17 -3.72 -5.19 14.14
N GLU A 18 -5.02 -4.99 14.35
CA GLU A 18 -6.04 -5.18 13.30
C GLU A 18 -5.85 -4.22 12.12
N TYR A 19 -5.39 -2.99 12.38
CA TYR A 19 -5.05 -2.05 11.31
C TYR A 19 -3.77 -2.46 10.58
N THR A 20 -2.77 -2.94 11.33
CA THR A 20 -1.52 -3.47 10.77
C THR A 20 -1.78 -4.68 9.88
N GLU A 21 -2.60 -5.63 10.32
CA GLU A 21 -3.01 -6.80 9.55
C GLU A 21 -3.75 -6.39 8.26
N GLN A 22 -4.67 -5.44 8.34
CA GLN A 22 -5.36 -4.91 7.15
C GLN A 22 -4.37 -4.29 6.16
N PHE A 23 -3.44 -3.46 6.64
CA PHE A 23 -2.40 -2.86 5.79
C PHE A 23 -1.56 -3.93 5.09
N VAL A 24 -1.07 -4.94 5.83
CA VAL A 24 -0.28 -6.05 5.27
C VAL A 24 -1.08 -6.80 4.21
N ASN A 25 -2.35 -7.09 4.46
CA ASN A 25 -3.21 -7.79 3.50
C ASN A 25 -3.43 -6.97 2.22
N ASP A 26 -3.70 -5.67 2.34
CA ASP A 26 -3.87 -4.79 1.18
C ASP A 26 -2.56 -4.66 0.38
N PHE A 27 -1.43 -4.58 1.07
CA PHE A 27 -0.10 -4.50 0.46
C PHE A 27 0.27 -5.78 -0.31
N VAL A 28 0.05 -6.95 0.29
CA VAL A 28 0.30 -8.24 -0.36
C VAL A 28 -0.60 -8.40 -1.58
N GLN A 29 -1.88 -8.05 -1.48
CA GLN A 29 -2.81 -8.09 -2.62
C GLN A 29 -2.41 -7.11 -3.73
N PHE A 30 -1.94 -5.91 -3.38
CA PHE A 30 -1.39 -4.95 -4.33
C PHE A 30 -0.25 -5.57 -5.15
N ILE A 31 0.73 -6.18 -4.47
CA ILE A 31 1.85 -6.86 -5.12
C ILE A 31 1.36 -8.01 -6.00
N ASP A 32 0.52 -8.89 -5.45
CA ASP A 32 0.01 -10.07 -6.16
C ASP A 32 -0.76 -9.68 -7.43
N THR A 33 -1.53 -8.60 -7.37
CA THR A 33 -2.27 -8.08 -8.53
C THR A 33 -1.31 -7.48 -9.58
N GLY A 34 -0.25 -6.80 -9.16
CA GLY A 34 0.79 -6.31 -10.09
C GLY A 34 1.54 -7.44 -10.78
N LEU A 35 1.85 -8.52 -10.06
CA LEU A 35 2.48 -9.71 -10.65
C LEU A 35 1.53 -10.43 -11.61
N LEU A 36 0.25 -10.57 -11.24
CA LEU A 36 -0.78 -11.14 -12.11
C LEU A 36 -0.94 -10.32 -13.40
N ALA A 37 -0.92 -8.99 -13.30
CA ALA A 37 -0.98 -8.10 -14.46
C ALA A 37 0.18 -8.35 -15.44
N LEU A 38 1.40 -8.54 -14.92
CA LEU A 38 2.57 -8.86 -15.74
C LEU A 38 2.44 -10.23 -16.41
N GLU A 39 1.94 -11.23 -15.67
CA GLU A 39 1.67 -12.58 -16.22
C GLU A 39 0.62 -12.56 -17.34
N HIS A 40 -0.47 -11.83 -17.14
CA HIS A 40 -1.51 -11.64 -18.16
C HIS A 40 -0.94 -10.98 -19.41
N TYR A 41 -0.14 -9.92 -19.22
CA TYR A 41 0.53 -9.27 -20.33
C TYR A 41 1.43 -10.25 -21.07
N ASP A 42 2.26 -11.01 -20.35
CA ASP A 42 3.18 -12.02 -20.89
C ASP A 42 2.47 -13.10 -21.70
N ALA A 43 1.28 -13.54 -21.25
CA ALA A 43 0.48 -14.56 -21.90
C ALA A 43 -0.24 -14.11 -23.19
N LEU A 44 -0.27 -12.82 -23.50
CA LEU A 44 -0.90 -12.32 -24.73
C LEU A 44 -0.33 -13.02 -25.98
N PRO A 45 -1.17 -13.68 -26.81
CA PRO A 45 -0.71 -14.41 -28.00
C PRO A 45 -0.12 -13.47 -29.06
N VAL A 46 -0.60 -12.23 -29.09
CA VAL A 46 -0.09 -11.15 -29.93
C VAL A 46 0.07 -9.93 -29.04
N LYS A 47 1.31 -9.43 -28.92
CA LYS A 47 1.57 -8.18 -28.21
C LYS A 47 1.02 -7.01 -29.04
N PRO A 48 0.52 -5.95 -28.39
CA PRO A 48 -0.09 -4.82 -29.09
C PRO A 48 0.87 -4.23 -30.13
N THR A 49 0.45 -4.22 -31.39
CA THR A 49 1.29 -3.81 -32.53
C THR A 49 1.18 -2.32 -32.85
N ASN A 50 0.41 -1.53 -32.09
CA ASN A 50 0.25 -0.10 -32.36
C ASN A 50 1.60 0.60 -32.16
N ALA A 51 2.24 0.94 -33.27
CA ALA A 51 3.67 1.26 -33.33
C ALA A 51 4.09 2.57 -32.64
N SER A 52 3.15 3.42 -32.21
CA SER A 52 3.47 4.73 -31.65
C SER A 52 4.13 4.66 -30.27
N ASN A 53 3.92 3.59 -29.50
CA ASN A 53 4.44 3.46 -28.13
C ASN A 53 4.96 2.05 -27.77
N TYR A 54 4.98 1.09 -28.71
CA TYR A 54 5.39 -0.29 -28.44
C TYR A 54 6.79 -0.41 -27.79
N ALA A 55 7.76 0.38 -28.25
CA ALA A 55 9.11 0.38 -27.69
C ALA A 55 9.12 0.81 -26.21
N GLU A 56 8.23 1.73 -25.82
CA GLU A 56 8.07 2.17 -24.44
C GLU A 56 7.41 1.09 -23.60
N ILE A 57 6.32 0.50 -24.09
CA ILE A 57 5.59 -0.57 -23.38
C ILE A 57 6.48 -1.79 -23.15
N LYS A 58 7.23 -2.20 -24.19
CA LYS A 58 8.18 -3.31 -24.07
C LYS A 58 9.27 -2.97 -23.06
N LYS A 59 9.80 -1.75 -23.08
CA LYS A 59 10.79 -1.29 -22.11
C LYS A 59 10.23 -1.32 -20.69
N ASP A 60 8.99 -0.90 -20.49
CA ASP A 60 8.32 -0.90 -19.19
C ASP A 60 8.13 -2.33 -18.67
N ALA A 61 7.63 -3.25 -19.51
CA ALA A 61 7.50 -4.67 -19.17
C ALA A 61 8.87 -5.32 -18.87
N ASP A 62 9.90 -5.02 -19.67
CA ASP A 62 11.27 -5.50 -19.44
C ASP A 62 11.81 -4.96 -18.09
N LEU A 63 11.55 -3.69 -17.75
CA LEU A 63 11.92 -3.10 -16.46
C LEU A 63 11.13 -3.74 -15.31
N TRP A 64 9.86 -4.08 -15.53
CA TRP A 64 9.07 -4.81 -14.55
C TRP A 64 9.65 -6.19 -14.26
N HIS A 65 10.05 -6.93 -15.28
CA HIS A 65 10.74 -8.22 -15.12
C HIS A 65 12.08 -8.10 -14.39
N LEU A 66 12.89 -7.10 -14.76
CA LEU A 66 14.26 -6.96 -14.26
C LEU A 66 14.35 -6.30 -12.88
N LYS A 67 13.43 -5.38 -12.56
CA LYS A 67 13.50 -4.54 -11.36
C LYS A 67 12.29 -4.69 -10.45
N VAL A 68 11.07 -4.58 -10.98
CA VAL A 68 9.87 -4.51 -10.13
C VAL A 68 9.56 -5.87 -9.52
N LYS A 69 9.44 -6.92 -10.34
CA LYS A 69 9.08 -8.27 -9.90
C LYS A 69 10.02 -8.83 -8.82
N PRO A 70 11.36 -8.78 -8.95
CA PRO A 70 12.25 -9.25 -7.88
C PRO A 70 12.06 -8.50 -6.56
N ASN A 71 11.92 -7.17 -6.63
CA ASN A 71 11.68 -6.33 -5.44
C ASN A 71 10.31 -6.64 -4.81
N PHE A 72 9.27 -6.76 -5.63
CA PHE A 72 7.91 -7.10 -5.17
C PHE A 72 7.89 -8.44 -4.45
N LEU A 73 8.55 -9.47 -4.97
CA LEU A 73 8.63 -10.77 -4.30
C LEU A 73 9.33 -10.66 -2.94
N GLY A 74 10.42 -9.90 -2.85
CA GLY A 74 11.12 -9.64 -1.60
C GLY A 74 10.27 -8.87 -0.58
N MET A 75 9.64 -7.79 -1.02
CA MET A 75 8.75 -6.96 -0.19
C MET A 75 7.53 -7.74 0.32
N ARG A 76 6.93 -8.55 -0.55
CA ARG A 76 5.78 -9.39 -0.19
C ARG A 76 6.16 -10.36 0.93
N GLN A 77 7.29 -11.04 0.79
CA GLN A 77 7.78 -11.96 1.82
C GLN A 77 8.13 -11.22 3.12
N GLY A 78 8.85 -10.10 3.03
CA GLY A 78 9.20 -9.26 4.17
C GLY A 78 7.97 -8.79 4.95
N MET A 79 6.92 -8.35 4.25
CA MET A 79 5.69 -7.88 4.90
C MET A 79 4.94 -9.01 5.63
N ILE A 80 4.96 -10.23 5.09
CA ILE A 80 4.37 -11.42 5.76
C ILE A 80 5.14 -11.75 7.05
N GLU A 81 6.47 -11.70 7.00
CA GLU A 81 7.33 -11.91 8.17
C GLU A 81 7.12 -10.80 9.21
N ALA A 82 7.04 -9.54 8.76
CA ALA A 82 6.78 -8.39 9.62
C ALA A 82 5.43 -8.51 10.35
N LEU A 83 4.40 -9.07 9.73
CA LEU A 83 3.12 -9.34 10.40
C LEU A 83 3.25 -10.39 11.51
N ALA A 84 4.09 -11.41 11.29
CA ALA A 84 4.35 -12.43 12.31
C ALA A 84 5.05 -11.84 13.54
N GLU A 85 5.96 -10.88 13.34
CA GLU A 85 6.59 -10.13 14.43
C GLU A 85 5.61 -9.16 15.12
N ALA A 86 4.78 -8.45 14.34
CA ALA A 86 3.76 -7.56 14.90
C ALA A 86 2.75 -8.31 15.78
N LYS A 87 2.43 -9.57 15.44
CA LYS A 87 1.58 -10.44 16.27
C LYS A 87 2.19 -10.76 17.63
N GLN A 88 3.53 -10.73 17.73
CA GLN A 88 4.27 -10.86 18.99
C GLN A 88 4.45 -9.53 19.72
N GLY A 89 3.94 -8.43 19.15
CA GLY A 89 4.02 -7.08 19.70
C GLY A 89 5.19 -6.25 19.15
N ASP A 90 5.99 -6.79 18.22
CA ASP A 90 7.08 -6.05 17.58
C ASP A 90 6.64 -5.45 16.24
N PHE A 91 6.24 -4.18 16.27
CA PHE A 91 5.84 -3.42 15.09
C PHE A 91 7.01 -2.78 14.33
N SER A 92 8.25 -2.97 14.79
CA SER A 92 9.42 -2.29 14.20
C SER A 92 9.69 -2.73 12.76
N TYR A 93 9.40 -3.99 12.44
CA TYR A 93 9.53 -4.57 11.11
C TYR A 93 8.50 -4.00 10.14
N VAL A 94 7.21 -3.97 10.52
CA VAL A 94 6.14 -3.40 9.68
C VAL A 94 6.40 -1.91 9.47
N ARG A 95 6.86 -1.18 10.49
CA ARG A 95 7.28 0.23 10.36
C ARG A 95 8.41 0.39 9.35
N ALA A 96 9.43 -0.48 9.39
CA ALA A 96 10.54 -0.43 8.46
C ALA A 96 10.06 -0.67 7.02
N ASP A 97 9.22 -1.69 6.79
CA ASP A 97 8.69 -2.01 5.48
C ASP A 97 7.71 -0.96 4.94
N ALA A 98 6.89 -0.36 5.81
CA ALA A 98 6.07 0.79 5.47
C ALA A 98 6.93 2.00 5.05
N GLY A 99 8.06 2.23 5.73
CA GLY A 99 9.05 3.22 5.34
C GLY A 99 9.69 2.91 3.98
N ASN A 100 10.08 1.65 3.78
CA ASN A 100 10.68 1.18 2.53
C ASN A 100 9.71 1.32 1.35
N PHE A 101 8.42 1.00 1.52
CA PHE A 101 7.42 1.20 0.46
C PHE A 101 7.32 2.66 0.02
N ARG A 102 7.33 3.58 0.99
CA ARG A 102 7.31 5.03 0.72
C ARG A 102 8.60 5.54 0.07
N GLY A 103 9.72 4.84 0.28
CA GLY A 103 10.99 5.09 -0.40
C GLY A 103 11.03 4.49 -1.81
N LEU A 104 10.55 3.26 -1.97
CA LEU A 104 10.54 2.51 -3.22
C LEU A 104 9.63 3.12 -4.27
N SER A 105 8.52 3.75 -3.87
CA SER A 105 7.73 4.56 -4.82
C SER A 105 8.56 5.67 -5.49
N ARG A 106 9.66 6.10 -4.87
CA ARG A 106 10.62 7.07 -5.43
C ARG A 106 11.72 6.39 -6.25
N ASP A 107 12.18 5.21 -5.84
CA ASP A 107 13.21 4.46 -6.58
C ASP A 107 12.65 3.79 -7.85
N MET A 108 11.35 3.51 -7.87
CA MET A 108 10.61 3.07 -9.05
C MET A 108 10.11 4.23 -9.92
N ASP A 109 10.45 5.48 -9.57
CA ASP A 109 10.11 6.65 -10.37
C ASP A 109 10.67 6.51 -11.80
N GLY A 110 9.79 6.68 -12.78
CA GLY A 110 10.09 6.47 -14.19
C GLY A 110 9.95 5.03 -14.70
N ILE A 111 9.65 4.04 -13.86
CA ILE A 111 9.13 2.72 -14.31
C ILE A 111 7.61 2.85 -14.42
N ARG A 112 7.07 2.76 -15.63
CA ARG A 112 5.62 2.90 -15.86
C ARG A 112 4.95 1.53 -15.92
N GLU A 113 3.62 1.54 -15.86
CA GLU A 113 2.76 0.37 -15.96
C GLU A 113 2.00 0.32 -17.29
N ALA A 114 2.58 0.88 -18.37
CA ALA A 114 1.90 1.02 -19.67
C ALA A 114 1.44 -0.33 -20.27
N PHE A 115 2.10 -1.44 -19.91
CA PHE A 115 1.69 -2.77 -20.33
C PHE A 115 0.31 -3.16 -19.79
N MET A 116 -0.14 -2.57 -18.67
CA MET A 116 -1.46 -2.83 -18.08
C MET A 116 -2.62 -2.29 -18.93
N ASP A 117 -2.37 -1.43 -19.92
CA ASP A 117 -3.40 -0.95 -20.86
C ASP A 117 -3.85 -2.03 -21.86
N TYR A 118 -3.18 -3.18 -21.86
CA TYR A 118 -3.36 -4.25 -22.84
C TYR A 118 -3.83 -5.57 -22.24
N ILE A 119 -4.16 -5.54 -20.95
CA ILE A 119 -4.78 -6.64 -20.22
C ILE A 119 -6.20 -6.23 -19.82
N GLU A 120 -6.89 -7.10 -19.10
CA GLU A 120 -8.23 -6.85 -18.57
C GLU A 120 -8.25 -5.56 -17.72
N PRO A 121 -9.10 -4.56 -18.05
CA PRO A 121 -9.17 -3.29 -17.33
C PRO A 121 -9.41 -3.43 -15.82
N GLU A 122 -10.12 -4.49 -15.42
CA GLU A 122 -10.45 -4.80 -14.04
C GLU A 122 -9.19 -5.06 -13.20
N ILE A 123 -8.18 -5.73 -13.77
CA ILE A 123 -6.90 -6.01 -13.08
C ILE A 123 -6.15 -4.70 -12.84
N LYS A 124 -6.09 -3.85 -13.85
CA LYS A 124 -5.46 -2.53 -13.75
C LYS A 124 -6.17 -1.67 -12.69
N GLN A 125 -7.49 -1.62 -12.72
CA GLN A 125 -8.28 -0.88 -11.74
C GLN A 125 -8.00 -1.39 -10.31
N GLN A 126 -8.07 -2.70 -10.11
CA GLN A 126 -7.80 -3.33 -8.82
C GLN A 126 -6.39 -3.02 -8.31
N TYR A 127 -5.38 -3.07 -9.18
CA TYR A 127 -4.00 -2.72 -8.84
C TYR A 127 -3.89 -1.30 -8.27
N PHE A 128 -4.44 -0.29 -8.95
CA PHE A 128 -4.35 1.10 -8.50
C PHE A 128 -5.19 1.38 -7.24
N GLU A 129 -6.34 0.71 -7.09
CA GLU A 129 -7.14 0.80 -5.86
C GLU A 129 -6.40 0.23 -4.65
N LEU A 130 -5.77 -0.93 -4.80
CA LEU A 130 -4.97 -1.57 -3.76
C LEU A 130 -3.70 -0.77 -3.46
N TRP A 131 -3.00 -0.27 -4.48
CA TRP A 131 -1.84 0.59 -4.31
C TRP A 131 -2.18 1.81 -3.43
N LYS A 132 -3.30 2.47 -3.72
CA LYS A 132 -3.74 3.64 -2.95
C LYS A 132 -4.05 3.29 -1.49
N LYS A 133 -4.69 2.14 -1.23
CA LYS A 133 -4.93 1.65 0.14
C LYS A 133 -3.61 1.35 0.87
N ALA A 134 -2.69 0.67 0.19
CA ALA A 134 -1.38 0.34 0.72
C ALA A 134 -0.55 1.60 1.02
N ASP A 135 -0.63 2.64 0.19
CA ASP A 135 0.06 3.93 0.39
C ASP A 135 -0.46 4.69 1.62
N TYR A 136 -1.77 4.77 1.79
CA TYR A 136 -2.36 5.33 3.01
C TYR A 136 -1.99 4.50 4.24
N GLY A 137 -2.10 3.17 4.15
CA GLY A 137 -1.72 2.26 5.23
C GLY A 137 -0.26 2.42 5.63
N ALA A 138 0.66 2.43 4.67
CA ALA A 138 2.08 2.61 4.89
C ALA A 138 2.38 3.98 5.52
N THR A 139 1.75 5.04 5.04
CA THR A 139 1.89 6.39 5.63
C THR A 139 1.43 6.39 7.08
N ASN A 140 0.26 5.83 7.37
CA ASN A 140 -0.31 5.81 8.71
C ASN A 140 0.54 4.99 9.69
N ILE A 141 0.96 3.79 9.30
CA ILE A 141 1.84 2.92 10.08
C ILE A 141 3.18 3.61 10.33
N TYR A 142 3.83 4.11 9.27
CA TYR A 142 5.16 4.70 9.38
C TYR A 142 5.16 5.92 10.29
N LEU A 143 4.22 6.85 10.12
CA LEU A 143 4.16 8.07 10.92
C LEU A 143 3.77 7.78 12.38
N THR A 144 2.89 6.79 12.61
CA THR A 144 2.46 6.39 13.95
C THR A 144 3.60 5.75 14.74
N PHE A 145 4.26 4.73 14.19
CA PHE A 145 5.32 4.03 14.90
C PHE A 145 6.68 4.75 14.87
N SER A 146 6.81 5.85 14.11
CA SER A 146 7.99 6.73 14.16
C SER A 146 7.76 8.00 14.97
N ASP A 147 6.54 8.22 15.50
CA ASP A 147 6.14 9.43 16.22
C ASP A 147 6.39 10.72 15.41
N PHE A 148 6.04 10.69 14.12
CA PHE A 148 6.29 11.76 13.15
C PHE A 148 5.02 12.52 12.73
N TRP A 149 3.93 12.37 13.47
CA TRP A 149 2.71 13.12 13.22
C TRP A 149 2.85 14.57 13.70
N ASP A 150 2.53 15.52 12.81
CA ASP A 150 2.25 16.89 13.25
C ASP A 150 0.81 16.97 13.82
N PRO A 151 0.55 17.84 14.80
CA PRO A 151 -0.80 18.05 15.33
C PRO A 151 -1.84 18.34 14.24
N GLY A 152 -2.97 17.63 14.28
CA GLY A 152 -4.06 17.75 13.31
C GLY A 152 -3.74 17.18 11.93
N GLN A 153 -2.54 16.63 11.70
CA GLN A 153 -2.21 15.90 10.48
C GLN A 153 -3.01 14.59 10.33
N PRO A 154 -3.23 13.78 11.38
CA PRO A 154 -4.08 12.60 11.28
C PRO A 154 -5.52 12.89 10.85
N LEU A 155 -6.01 14.11 11.09
CA LEU A 155 -7.37 14.52 10.68
C LEU A 155 -7.49 14.79 9.17
N LYS A 156 -6.38 14.88 8.44
CA LYS A 156 -6.36 15.20 7.01
C LYS A 156 -6.53 13.92 6.20
N GLU A 157 -7.74 13.65 5.74
CA GLU A 157 -8.08 12.45 4.95
C GLU A 157 -7.19 12.26 3.70
N LYS A 158 -6.76 13.37 3.07
CA LYS A 158 -5.81 13.31 1.96
C LYS A 158 -4.46 12.66 2.30
N ILE A 159 -4.12 12.58 3.60
CA ILE A 159 -2.91 11.95 4.14
C ILE A 159 -3.24 10.54 4.62
N THR A 160 -4.32 10.38 5.40
CA THR A 160 -4.64 9.11 6.06
C THR A 160 -5.44 8.13 5.21
N GLY A 161 -5.98 8.59 4.09
CA GLY A 161 -7.06 7.92 3.38
C GLY A 161 -8.40 8.03 4.12
N PRO A 162 -9.49 7.60 3.46
CA PRO A 162 -10.82 7.57 4.05
C PRO A 162 -10.86 6.58 5.22
N ILE A 163 -11.39 7.05 6.36
CA ILE A 163 -11.59 6.21 7.56
C ILE A 163 -13.06 6.28 7.95
N ASP A 164 -13.67 5.12 8.13
CA ASP A 164 -15.01 4.99 8.67
C ASP A 164 -15.04 5.45 10.13
N GLU A 165 -15.82 6.50 10.43
CA GLU A 165 -15.95 7.02 11.79
C GLU A 165 -16.61 6.01 12.74
N GLN A 166 -17.44 5.09 12.24
CA GLN A 166 -18.01 4.04 13.08
C GLN A 166 -16.93 3.06 13.54
N ARG A 167 -15.91 2.81 12.70
CA ARG A 167 -14.75 1.99 13.08
C ARG A 167 -13.96 2.64 14.22
N LEU A 168 -13.87 3.96 14.26
CA LEU A 168 -13.15 4.70 15.32
C LEU A 168 -13.77 4.52 16.70
N LEU A 169 -15.08 4.35 16.79
CA LEU A 169 -15.79 4.17 18.06
C LEU A 169 -15.32 2.93 18.84
N LYS A 170 -14.75 1.93 18.15
CA LYS A 170 -14.17 0.73 18.78
C LYS A 170 -12.93 1.03 19.63
N TYR A 171 -12.30 2.20 19.42
CA TYR A 171 -11.06 2.60 20.08
C TYR A 171 -11.28 3.60 21.23
N LEU A 172 -12.55 3.85 21.61
CA LEU A 172 -12.88 4.63 22.80
C LEU A 172 -12.37 3.92 24.06
N GLN A 173 -11.74 4.69 24.93
CA GLN A 173 -11.35 4.24 26.27
C GLN A 173 -12.44 4.56 27.29
N PRO A 174 -12.46 3.88 28.45
CA PRO A 174 -13.40 4.19 29.51
C PRO A 174 -13.40 5.67 29.88
N GLY A 175 -14.58 6.30 29.86
CA GLY A 175 -14.77 7.72 30.17
C GLY A 175 -14.75 8.66 28.95
N GLU A 176 -14.42 8.17 27.75
CA GLU A 176 -14.55 8.94 26.52
C GLU A 176 -15.96 8.78 25.92
N GLN A 177 -16.50 9.86 25.34
CA GLN A 177 -17.79 9.87 24.66
C GLN A 177 -17.68 10.46 23.25
N PRO A 178 -18.37 9.89 22.24
CA PRO A 178 -18.33 10.37 20.86
C PRO A 178 -18.82 11.80 20.68
#